data_AF-A0A6J7G552-F1
#
_entry.id   AF-A0A6J7G552-F1
#
_cell.length_a   1.000
_cell.length_b   1.000
_cell.length_c   1.000
_cell.angle_alpha   90.00
_cell.angle_beta   90.00
_cell.angle_gamma   90.00
#
_symmetry.space_group_name_H-M   'P 1'
#
loop_
_entity.id
_entity.type
_entity.pdbx_description
1 polymer ?
#
loop_
_entity_poly.entity_id
_entity_poly.type
_entity_poly.pdbx_seq_one_letter_code
_entity_poly.pdbx_strand_id
1 'polypeptide(L)' 'MTNEMQQLVDAFEWTFQDLQRVTINALKSAFIPFEERLAIIEEVIKPRFSAISAE' A
#
# COMPACT_ATOMS: atom_id res chain seq x y z
N MET A 1 -8.60 -5.16 -7.41
CA MET A 1 -8.75 -3.69 -7.46
C MET A 1 -7.59 -3.02 -8.21
N THR A 2 -7.17 -3.55 -9.36
CA THR A 2 -6.07 -2.92 -10.12
C THR A 2 -6.58 -1.75 -10.97
N ASN A 3 -7.82 -1.85 -11.47
CA ASN A 3 -8.44 -0.80 -12.30
C ASN A 3 -8.63 0.51 -11.53
N GLU A 4 -9.18 0.46 -10.32
CA GLU A 4 -9.42 1.65 -9.50
C GLU A 4 -8.12 2.35 -9.11
N MET A 5 -7.08 1.58 -8.76
CA MET A 5 -5.76 2.14 -8.46
C MET A 5 -5.12 2.79 -9.69
N GLN A 6 -5.24 2.17 -10.87
CA GLN A 6 -4.74 2.77 -12.11
C GLN A 6 -5.48 4.08 -12.44
N GLN A 7 -6.80 4.12 -12.27
CA GLN A 7 -7.57 5.34 -12.49
C GLN A 7 -7.12 6.49 -11.58
N LEU A 8 -6.69 6.20 -10.34
CA LEU A 8 -6.16 7.22 -9.43
C LEU A 8 -4.78 7.73 -9.87
N VAL A 9 -3.93 6.84 -10.40
CA VAL A 9 -2.65 7.23 -11.02
C VAL A 9 -2.90 8.16 -12.21
N ASP A 10 -3.82 7.78 -13.10
CA ASP A 10 -4.10 8.55 -14.32
C ASP A 10 -4.75 9.90 -14.03
N ALA A 11 -5.66 9.96 -13.04
CA ALA A 11 -6.43 11.17 -12.73
C ALA A 11 -5.70 12.15 -11.82
N PHE A 12 -4.84 11.67 -10.92
CA PHE A 12 -4.23 12.47 -9.86
C PHE A 12 -2.70 12.42 -9.86
N GLU A 13 -2.09 11.83 -10.88
CA GLU A 13 -0.64 11.69 -11.02
C GLU A 13 0.00 11.01 -9.79
N TRP A 14 -0.71 10.04 -9.20
CA TRP A 14 -0.22 9.35 -8.02
C TRP A 14 1.07 8.59 -8.34
N THR A 15 2.05 8.79 -7.46
CA THR A 15 3.32 8.10 -7.56
C THR A 15 3.23 6.69 -6.96
N PHE A 16 4.25 5.87 -7.22
CA PHE A 16 4.38 4.58 -6.53
C PHE A 16 4.41 4.72 -5.00
N GLN A 17 4.96 5.83 -4.49
CA GLN A 17 4.97 6.14 -3.07
C GLN A 17 3.57 6.48 -2.53
N ASP A 18 2.72 7.13 -3.32
CA ASP A 18 1.31 7.37 -2.95
C ASP A 18 0.53 6.06 -2.85
N LEU A 19 0.74 5.14 -3.80
CA LEU A 19 0.15 3.80 -3.76
C LEU A 19 0.58 3.03 -2.51
N GLN A 20 1.86 3.09 -2.13
CA GLN A 20 2.34 2.50 -0.88
C GLN A 20 1.63 3.13 0.33
N ARG A 21 1.52 4.46 0.36
CA ARG A 21 0.92 5.20 1.47
C ARG A 21 -0.55 4.85 1.67
N VAL A 22 -1.35 4.82 0.61
CA VAL A 22 -2.78 4.48 0.73
C VAL A 22 -2.98 3.01 1.10
N THR A 23 -2.10 2.12 0.65
CA THR A 23 -2.13 0.70 1.01
C THR A 23 -1.85 0.49 2.50
N ILE A 24 -0.84 1.18 3.05
CA ILE A 24 -0.55 1.17 4.49
C ILE A 24 -1.72 1.77 5.28
N ASN A 25 -2.30 2.88 4.82
CA ASN A 25 -3.42 3.52 5.51
C ASN A 25 -4.67 2.64 5.51
N ALA A 26 -4.96 1.97 4.40
CA ALA A 26 -6.05 1.00 4.33
C ALA A 26 -5.90 -0.10 5.38
N LEU A 27 -4.69 -0.65 5.52
CA LEU A 27 -4.43 -1.68 6.53
C LEU A 27 -4.51 -1.11 7.95
N LYS A 28 -4.01 0.11 8.22
CA LYS A 28 -4.17 0.78 9.52
C LYS A 28 -5.63 0.96 9.93
N SER A 29 -6.54 1.12 8.96
CA SER A 29 -7.98 1.25 9.17
C SER A 29 -8.74 -0.08 9.14
N ALA A 30 -8.08 -1.20 8.87
CA ALA A 30 -8.73 -2.50 8.77
C ALA A 30 -9.21 -3.02 10.13
N PHE A 31 -10.37 -3.69 10.13
CA PHE A 31 -10.97 -4.28 11.34
C PHE A 31 -10.41 -5.67 11.66
N ILE A 32 -9.08 -5.78 11.70
CA ILE A 32 -8.33 -6.92 12.23
C ILE A 32 -7.54 -6.48 13.48
N PRO A 33 -7.08 -7.39 14.35
CA PRO A 33 -6.30 -7.05 15.53
C PRO A 33 -5.05 -6.19 15.23
N PHE A 34 -4.67 -5.35 16.19
CA PHE A 34 -3.57 -4.38 16.00
C PHE A 34 -2.25 -5.03 15.61
N GLU A 35 -1.86 -6.11 16.30
CA GLU A 35 -0.61 -6.83 16.02
C GLU A 35 -0.61 -7.44 14.62
N GLU A 36 -1.75 -7.96 14.16
CA GLU A 36 -1.89 -8.49 12.80
C GLU A 36 -1.75 -7.39 11.74
N ARG A 37 -2.30 -6.20 11.98
CA ARG A 37 -2.06 -5.04 11.11
C ARG A 37 -0.57 -4.72 11.04
N LEU A 38 0.11 -4.66 12.19
CA LEU A 38 1.52 -4.29 12.24
C LEU A 38 2.39 -5.31 11.51
N ALA A 39 2.16 -6.61 11.74
CA ALA A 39 2.87 -7.69 11.06
C ALA A 39 2.70 -7.60 9.54
N ILE A 40 1.47 -7.43 9.03
CA ILE A 40 1.25 -7.32 7.58
C ILE A 40 1.88 -6.04 7.01
N ILE A 41 1.85 -4.91 7.72
CA ILE A 41 2.51 -3.66 7.27
C ILE A 41 4.02 -3.86 7.13
N GLU A 42 4.67 -4.36 8.18
CA GLU A 42 6.13 -4.40 8.28
C GLU A 42 6.75 -5.57 7.51
N GLU A 43 6.10 -6.74 7.51
CA GLU A 43 6.68 -7.96 6.94
C GLU A 43 6.24 -8.22 5.49
N VAL A 44 5.10 -7.67 5.07
CA VAL A 44 4.56 -7.92 3.73
C VAL A 44 4.53 -6.66 2.88
N ILE A 45 3.84 -5.61 3.31
CA ILE A 45 3.60 -4.42 2.46
C ILE A 45 4.90 -3.66 2.22
N LYS A 46 5.57 -3.18 3.27
CA LYS A 46 6.78 -2.37 3.10
C LYS A 46 7.90 -3.09 2.32
N PRO A 47 8.23 -4.37 2.60
CA PRO A 47 9.30 -5.06 1.88
C PRO A 47 8.97 -5.26 0.40
N ARG A 48 7.70 -5.57 0.07
CA ARG A 48 7.28 -5.74 -1.33
C ARG A 48 7.37 -4.44 -2.13
N PHE A 49 6.89 -3.33 -1.58
CA PHE A 49 7.03 -2.03 -2.23
C PHE A 49 8.51 -1.65 -2.37
N SER A 50 9.32 -1.88 -1.34
CA SER A 50 10.76 -1.62 -1.40
C SER A 50 11.48 -2.44 -2.46
N ALA A 51 11.12 -3.72 -2.64
CA ALA A 51 11.72 -4.59 -3.65
C ALA A 51 11.42 -4.08 -5.07
N ILE A 52 10.16 -3.70 -5.34
CA ILE A 52 9.75 -3.19 -6.66
C ILE A 52 10.37 -1.83 -6.95
N SER A 53 10.49 -0.94 -5.95
CA SER A 53 11.15 0.37 -6.15
C SER A 53 12.66 0.30 -6.39
N ALA A 54 13.28 -0.85 -6.11
CA ALA A 54 14.71 -1.06 -6.30
C ALA A 54 15.05 -1.75 -7.63
N GLU A 55 14.05 -2.15 -8.41
CA GLU A 55 14.18 -2.65 -9.79
C GLU A 55 14.29 -1.50 -10.79
#